data_AF-A0A2Z5FTV7-F1
#
_entry.id   AF-A0A2Z5FTV7-F1
#
_cell.length_a   1.000
_cell.length_b   1.000
_cell.length_c   1.000
_cell.angle_alpha   90.00
_cell.angle_beta   90.00
_cell.angle_gamma   90.00
#
_symmetry.space_group_name_H-M   'P 1'
#
loop_
_entity.id
_entity.type
_entity.pdbx_description
1 polymer ?
#
loop_
_entity_poly.entity_id
_entity_poly.type
_entity_poly.pdbx_seq_one_letter_code
_entity_poly.pdbx_strand_id
1 'polypeptide(L)'
;MIAIIVAADHSAETTHLDDHIPLPLFLLGDRPILHHVVDYLKSLGIRRCEFVLGHLPEKIEAYLGDGTRWGLTFGFHLLPSTSKTMSLVELIASGLDDEIILARGDTLPQIQLPSPAAPTIFLTEGGAWTGWAVLPKSSRLFAALVSQTEDKSKRPGATFKEVVVSRELDFRTGTRLLESQHDLLTGAFRASGIDSPQTKPGIWIARNASVHPSAILEPPVYVGSNCKIGMGAHIGPSAVLGDACIVDERSSVSHTLVAPGTYIGQGLELDHLIINGNRLVNTKLDTTLLISDSFLISGLKQKKKKLWLHHLLSKAGAAACLILLFPLAVVTLLILLVSGRGKFVREHAIKIPAEDDRRLWKEYRYLSIRLCDPASDWWTQFVAEVWLGLLSVVKGDLFLVGLKPRSRREVERLPSDWRSLYLDSKAGLITEASVMFGKTPTEDELHSADAYYAAVGSVRHDLKLLRLYLRRLLAFGVSELEVDDVNSLTHESALENVVER
;
A
#
# COMPACT_ATOMS: atom_id res chain seq x y z
N MET A 1 27.64 -16.35 7.62
CA MET A 1 26.93 -15.27 8.33
C MET A 1 25.63 -14.99 7.61
N ILE A 2 24.52 -14.92 8.37
CA ILE A 2 23.17 -14.66 7.88
C ILE A 2 22.67 -13.36 8.53
N ALA A 3 21.96 -12.53 7.78
CA ALA A 3 21.27 -11.37 8.35
C ALA A 3 19.83 -11.71 8.73
N ILE A 4 19.40 -11.32 9.92
CA ILE A 4 17.98 -11.24 10.28
C ILE A 4 17.61 -9.76 10.30
N ILE A 5 16.72 -9.35 9.40
CA ILE A 5 16.30 -7.96 9.21
C ILE A 5 14.90 -7.80 9.79
N VAL A 6 14.79 -6.97 10.82
CA VAL A 6 13.51 -6.64 11.45
C VAL A 6 12.90 -5.44 10.75
N ALA A 7 11.87 -5.68 9.93
CA ALA A 7 11.12 -4.67 9.20
C ALA A 7 9.65 -4.61 9.68
N ALA A 8 9.41 -5.03 10.93
CA ALA A 8 8.09 -5.11 11.54
C ALA A 8 7.79 -3.98 12.55
N ASP A 9 8.81 -3.21 12.96
CA ASP A 9 8.66 -2.19 13.99
C ASP A 9 7.95 -0.95 13.43
N HIS A 10 6.81 -0.59 14.04
CA HIS A 10 6.14 0.69 13.79
C HIS A 10 6.48 1.65 14.93
N SER A 11 6.91 2.86 14.60
CA SER A 11 6.82 3.97 15.55
C SER A 11 5.46 4.63 15.40
N ALA A 12 4.82 5.01 16.51
CA ALA A 12 3.52 5.71 16.48
C ALA A 12 3.58 7.00 15.64
N GLU A 13 4.75 7.64 15.56
CA GLU A 13 5.01 8.84 14.74
C GLU A 13 5.06 8.55 13.23
N THR A 14 5.53 7.36 12.81
CA THR A 14 5.64 7.02 11.38
C THR A 14 4.32 6.53 10.79
N THR A 15 3.37 6.08 11.62
CA THR A 15 1.98 5.79 11.22
C THR A 15 1.31 6.98 10.54
N HIS A 16 1.73 8.21 10.85
CA HIS A 16 1.16 9.41 10.25
C HIS A 16 1.65 9.72 8.83
N LEU A 17 2.72 9.08 8.34
CA LEU A 17 3.34 9.41 7.05
C LEU A 17 2.57 8.83 5.85
N ASP A 18 2.18 7.55 5.90
CA ASP A 18 1.36 6.89 4.88
C ASP A 18 0.77 5.58 5.42
N ASP A 19 -0.57 5.46 5.41
CA ASP A 19 -1.28 4.23 5.78
C ASP A 19 -1.17 3.13 4.70
N HIS A 20 -0.60 3.47 3.54
CA HIS A 20 -0.49 2.61 2.37
C HIS A 20 0.94 2.28 1.97
N ILE A 21 1.98 2.81 2.62
CA ILE A 21 3.36 2.44 2.33
C ILE A 21 4.05 2.18 3.66
N PRO A 22 4.60 0.97 3.91
CA PRO A 22 5.30 0.71 5.15
C PRO A 22 6.62 1.50 5.19
N LEU A 23 7.07 1.93 6.37
CA LEU A 23 8.28 2.73 6.57
C LEU A 23 9.52 2.19 5.81
N PRO A 24 9.81 0.86 5.81
CA PRO A 24 10.96 0.32 5.06
C PRO A 24 10.90 0.59 3.55
N LEU A 25 9.72 0.89 3.00
CA LEU A 25 9.51 1.24 1.60
C LEU A 25 9.49 2.75 1.31
N PHE A 26 9.62 3.62 2.31
CA PHE A 26 9.79 5.05 2.09
C PHE A 26 11.11 5.34 1.37
N LEU A 27 11.08 6.37 0.52
CA LEU A 27 12.25 6.77 -0.26
C LEU A 27 13.33 7.41 0.62
N LEU A 28 14.57 7.01 0.34
CA LEU A 28 15.82 7.59 0.78
C LEU A 28 16.64 7.87 -0.50
N GLY A 29 16.79 9.14 -0.88
CA GLY A 29 17.31 9.50 -2.21
C GLY A 29 16.48 8.89 -3.35
N ASP A 30 17.08 7.98 -4.10
CA ASP A 30 16.50 7.39 -5.31
C ASP A 30 15.80 6.04 -5.12
N ARG A 31 15.84 5.47 -3.91
CA ARG A 31 15.31 4.14 -3.65
C ARG A 31 14.80 3.98 -2.22
N PRO A 32 14.04 2.93 -1.91
CA PRO A 32 13.51 2.72 -0.58
C PRO A 32 14.58 2.43 0.48
N ILE A 33 14.32 2.80 1.74
CA ILE A 33 15.19 2.56 2.90
C ILE A 33 15.68 1.10 2.95
N LEU A 34 14.77 0.13 2.82
CA LEU A 34 15.11 -1.28 2.90
C LEU A 34 16.07 -1.74 1.79
N HIS A 35 16.05 -1.07 0.65
CA HIS A 35 17.04 -1.30 -0.42
C HIS A 35 18.44 -0.93 0.09
N HIS A 36 18.60 0.24 0.72
CA HIS A 36 19.89 0.65 1.28
C HIS A 36 20.40 -0.31 2.36
N VAL A 37 19.51 -0.82 3.22
CA VAL A 37 19.85 -1.83 4.24
C VAL A 37 20.39 -3.10 3.57
N VAL A 38 19.70 -3.61 2.55
CA VAL A 38 20.10 -4.83 1.83
C VAL A 38 21.42 -4.64 1.08
N ASP A 39 21.57 -3.54 0.35
CA ASP A 39 22.82 -3.21 -0.37
C ASP A 39 23.99 -3.12 0.60
N TYR A 40 23.76 -2.51 1.76
CA TYR A 40 24.77 -2.37 2.78
C TYR A 40 25.17 -3.73 3.38
N LEU A 41 24.22 -4.59 3.74
CA LEU A 41 24.50 -5.94 4.22
C LEU A 41 25.26 -6.77 3.17
N LYS A 42 24.90 -6.62 1.89
CA LYS A 42 25.65 -7.23 0.78
C LYS A 42 27.10 -6.73 0.73
N SER A 43 27.33 -5.44 0.92
CA SER A 43 28.68 -4.86 0.95
C SER A 43 29.53 -5.40 2.11
N LEU A 44 28.89 -5.81 3.21
CA LEU A 44 29.53 -6.49 4.34
C LEU A 44 29.81 -7.99 4.06
N GLY A 45 29.44 -8.51 2.89
CA GLY A 45 29.71 -9.89 2.47
C GLY A 45 28.62 -10.91 2.84
N ILE A 46 27.46 -10.45 3.31
CA ILE A 46 26.32 -11.31 3.65
C ILE A 46 25.67 -11.82 2.36
N ARG A 47 25.24 -13.09 2.36
CA ARG A 47 24.65 -13.76 1.19
C ARG A 47 23.20 -14.21 1.38
N ARG A 48 22.72 -14.28 2.62
CA ARG A 48 21.37 -14.72 2.99
C ARG A 48 20.78 -13.76 4.01
N CYS A 49 19.54 -13.34 3.75
CA CYS A 49 18.78 -12.43 4.61
C CYS A 49 17.41 -13.03 4.94
N GLU A 50 17.06 -13.05 6.22
CA GLU A 50 15.76 -13.45 6.73
C GLU A 50 15.02 -12.20 7.20
N PHE A 51 13.87 -11.88 6.61
CA PHE A 51 13.10 -10.69 6.94
C PHE A 51 11.96 -11.04 7.89
N VAL A 52 11.85 -10.29 8.97
CA VAL A 52 10.69 -10.31 9.88
C VAL A 52 9.78 -9.14 9.51
N LEU A 53 8.60 -9.44 9.00
CA LEU A 53 7.65 -8.45 8.45
C LEU A 53 6.42 -8.30 9.32
N GLY A 54 5.93 -7.07 9.48
CA GLY A 54 4.73 -6.76 10.28
C GLY A 54 3.64 -6.09 9.45
N HIS A 55 3.80 -4.81 9.10
CA HIS A 55 2.79 -4.04 8.36
C HIS A 55 3.01 -4.09 6.86
N LEU A 56 1.91 -4.36 6.14
CA LEU A 56 1.87 -4.48 4.68
C LEU A 56 3.00 -5.37 4.12
N PRO A 57 3.20 -6.59 4.67
CA PRO A 57 4.29 -7.48 4.27
C PRO A 57 4.28 -7.79 2.77
N GLU A 58 3.10 -7.87 2.16
CA GLU A 58 2.92 -8.14 0.74
C GLU A 58 3.57 -7.08 -0.16
N LYS A 59 3.65 -5.82 0.28
CA LYS A 59 4.33 -4.75 -0.47
C LYS A 59 5.84 -4.89 -0.39
N ILE A 60 6.35 -5.26 0.79
CA ILE A 60 7.77 -5.49 1.02
C ILE A 60 8.23 -6.71 0.21
N GLU A 61 7.49 -7.82 0.28
CA GLU A 61 7.75 -9.02 -0.52
C GLU A 61 7.69 -8.74 -2.02
N ALA A 62 6.68 -8.00 -2.49
CA ALA A 62 6.57 -7.64 -3.90
C ALA A 62 7.74 -6.78 -4.40
N TYR A 63 8.30 -5.92 -3.54
CA TYR A 63 9.43 -5.07 -3.89
C TYR A 63 10.78 -5.82 -3.87
N LEU A 64 11.00 -6.66 -2.85
CA LEU A 64 12.23 -7.43 -2.65
C LEU A 64 12.29 -8.69 -3.54
N GLY A 65 11.15 -9.31 -3.85
CA GLY A 65 11.13 -10.60 -4.55
C GLY A 65 11.91 -11.67 -3.77
N ASP A 66 12.60 -12.55 -4.50
CA ASP A 66 13.38 -13.67 -3.94
C ASP A 66 14.86 -13.32 -3.60
N GLY A 67 15.26 -12.07 -3.83
CA GLY A 67 16.64 -11.60 -3.63
C GLY A 67 17.59 -11.85 -4.81
N THR A 68 17.14 -12.51 -5.89
CA THR A 68 17.96 -12.76 -7.08
C THR A 68 18.49 -11.48 -7.72
N ARG A 69 17.73 -10.38 -7.66
CA ARG A 69 18.15 -9.03 -8.10
C ARG A 69 19.45 -8.56 -7.43
N TRP A 70 19.70 -8.99 -6.20
CA TRP A 70 20.93 -8.65 -5.46
C TRP A 70 21.99 -9.77 -5.50
N GLY A 71 21.66 -10.96 -6.02
CA GLY A 71 22.49 -12.15 -5.87
C GLY A 71 22.49 -12.69 -4.44
N LEU A 72 21.40 -12.47 -3.69
CA LEU A 72 21.20 -12.92 -2.32
C LEU A 72 20.05 -13.92 -2.26
N THR A 73 19.95 -14.66 -1.15
CA THR A 73 18.80 -15.51 -0.84
C THR A 73 17.96 -14.85 0.24
N PHE A 74 16.68 -14.60 -0.05
CA PHE A 74 15.74 -14.03 0.92
C PHE A 74 14.77 -15.06 1.47
N GLY A 75 14.54 -15.02 2.79
CA GLY A 75 13.44 -15.68 3.47
C GLY A 75 12.54 -14.65 4.15
N PHE A 76 11.25 -14.93 4.22
CA PHE A 76 10.25 -14.01 4.80
C PHE A 76 9.51 -14.70 5.93
N HIS A 77 9.35 -13.99 7.04
CA HIS A 77 8.68 -14.45 8.24
C HIS A 77 7.67 -13.38 8.67
N LEU A 78 6.40 -13.76 8.73
CA LEU A 78 5.33 -12.85 9.14
C LEU A 78 5.25 -12.81 10.66
N LEU A 79 5.16 -11.61 11.22
CA LEU A 79 4.98 -11.39 12.65
C LEU A 79 3.47 -11.36 12.97
N PRO A 80 2.94 -12.34 13.73
CA PRO A 80 1.55 -12.31 14.17
C PRO A 80 1.29 -11.13 15.12
N SER A 81 0.10 -10.55 15.07
CA SER A 81 -0.27 -9.35 15.85
C SER A 81 -0.16 -9.53 17.38
N THR A 82 -0.14 -10.77 17.86
CA THR A 82 -0.04 -11.13 19.29
C THR A 82 1.39 -11.45 19.75
N SER A 83 2.34 -11.53 18.81
CA SER A 83 3.71 -11.99 19.08
C SER A 83 4.69 -10.83 19.26
N LYS A 84 5.64 -10.99 20.19
CA LYS A 84 6.76 -10.04 20.32
C LYS A 84 7.76 -10.26 19.19
N THR A 85 8.16 -9.19 18.51
CA THR A 85 9.12 -9.20 17.38
C THR A 85 10.37 -10.03 17.68
N MET A 86 10.97 -9.83 18.85
CA MET A 86 12.22 -10.49 19.20
C MET A 86 12.07 -11.98 19.53
N SER A 87 10.88 -12.44 19.94
CA SER A 87 10.63 -13.87 20.15
C SER A 87 10.64 -14.63 18.83
N LEU A 88 10.10 -14.01 17.76
CA LEU A 88 10.18 -14.58 16.41
C LEU A 88 11.61 -14.56 15.87
N VAL A 89 12.36 -13.48 16.12
CA VAL A 89 13.80 -13.41 15.79
C VAL A 89 14.58 -14.55 16.47
N GLU A 90 14.33 -14.80 17.76
CA GLU A 90 14.97 -15.90 18.49
C GLU A 90 14.59 -17.28 17.94
N LEU A 91 13.33 -17.47 17.56
CA LEU A 91 12.87 -18.69 16.91
C LEU A 91 13.60 -18.95 15.58
N ILE A 92 13.68 -17.93 14.72
CA ILE A 92 14.39 -18.02 13.43
C ILE A 92 15.88 -18.30 13.68
N ALA A 93 16.51 -17.56 14.59
CA ALA A 93 17.91 -17.70 14.93
C ALA A 93 18.25 -19.09 15.47
N SER A 94 17.34 -19.72 16.24
CA SER A 94 17.55 -21.05 16.80
C SER A 94 17.65 -22.16 15.76
N GLY A 95 17.05 -21.95 14.57
CA GLY A 95 17.11 -22.87 13.43
C GLY A 95 18.31 -22.67 12.51
N LEU A 96 19.21 -21.73 12.82
CA LEU A 96 20.36 -21.37 11.99
C LEU A 96 21.69 -21.73 12.67
N ASP A 97 22.55 -22.45 11.94
CA ASP A 97 23.90 -22.83 12.40
C ASP A 97 24.99 -21.81 12.02
N ASP A 98 24.60 -20.64 11.54
CA ASP A 98 25.48 -19.56 11.07
C ASP A 98 25.64 -18.45 12.10
N GLU A 99 26.71 -17.66 11.98
CA GLU A 99 26.82 -16.39 12.71
C GLU A 99 25.72 -15.43 12.22
N ILE A 100 25.09 -14.71 13.14
CA ILE A 100 23.91 -13.91 12.86
C ILE A 100 24.25 -12.44 13.00
N ILE A 101 23.85 -11.63 12.02
CA ILE A 101 23.74 -10.19 12.19
C ILE A 101 22.27 -9.83 12.31
N LEU A 102 21.89 -9.29 13.47
CA LEU A 102 20.59 -8.67 13.65
C LEU A 102 20.67 -7.24 13.11
N ALA A 103 19.77 -6.88 12.22
CA ALA A 103 19.66 -5.55 11.65
C ALA A 103 18.22 -5.06 11.78
N ARG A 104 18.05 -3.82 12.22
CA ARG A 104 16.76 -3.14 12.09
C ARG A 104 16.62 -2.57 10.69
N GLY A 105 15.43 -2.67 10.12
CA GLY A 105 15.11 -2.17 8.78
C GLY A 105 14.89 -0.65 8.72
N ASP A 106 14.85 0.04 9.86
CA ASP A 106 14.60 1.47 10.00
C ASP A 106 15.80 2.26 10.59
N THR A 107 16.96 1.62 10.70
CA THR A 107 18.23 2.27 11.05
C THR A 107 19.37 1.69 10.21
N LEU A 108 20.37 2.50 9.89
CA LEU A 108 21.54 2.10 9.12
C LEU A 108 22.84 2.67 9.72
N PRO A 109 23.46 1.96 10.68
CA PRO A 109 24.71 2.39 11.28
C PRO A 109 25.92 2.08 10.38
N GLN A 110 26.89 2.99 10.36
CA GLN A 110 28.16 2.75 9.70
C GLN A 110 29.05 1.88 10.61
N ILE A 111 29.19 0.60 10.25
CA ILE A 111 29.83 -0.45 11.02
C ILE A 111 30.92 -1.11 10.18
N GLN A 112 31.89 -1.69 10.88
CA GLN A 112 32.84 -2.63 10.33
C GLN A 112 32.58 -3.96 11.03
N LEU A 113 32.45 -5.04 10.24
CA LEU A 113 32.24 -6.36 10.83
C LEU A 113 33.44 -6.71 11.72
N PRO A 114 33.21 -7.06 13.00
CA PRO A 114 34.31 -7.50 13.86
C PRO A 114 34.87 -8.83 13.34
N SER A 115 36.19 -8.88 13.15
CA SER A 115 36.92 -10.13 12.93
C SER A 115 36.96 -10.91 14.27
N PRO A 116 36.80 -12.25 14.29
CA PRO A 116 35.56 -12.92 14.75
C PRO A 116 35.42 -13.17 16.27
N ALA A 117 34.20 -13.58 16.64
CA ALA A 117 33.75 -14.37 17.83
C ALA A 117 33.27 -13.68 19.13
N ALA A 118 33.22 -12.35 19.22
CA ALA A 118 32.58 -11.70 20.37
C ALA A 118 31.16 -11.20 20.02
N PRO A 119 30.13 -11.57 20.80
CA PRO A 119 28.80 -10.97 20.64
C PRO A 119 28.93 -9.44 20.81
N THR A 120 28.52 -8.69 19.79
CA THR A 120 28.78 -7.25 19.69
C THR A 120 27.47 -6.51 19.47
N ILE A 121 27.27 -5.41 20.19
CA ILE A 121 26.14 -4.49 19.96
C ILE A 121 26.67 -3.15 19.48
N PHE A 122 25.93 -2.53 18.57
CA PHE A 122 26.30 -1.22 18.02
C PHE A 122 25.47 -0.13 18.67
N LEU A 123 26.16 0.81 19.28
CA LEU A 123 25.57 1.94 19.99
C LEU A 123 25.80 3.24 19.23
N THR A 124 24.86 4.16 19.32
CA THR A 124 25.00 5.56 18.89
C THR A 124 26.05 6.28 19.74
N GLU A 125 26.52 7.44 19.30
CA GLU A 125 27.39 8.30 20.13
C GLU A 125 26.74 8.68 21.47
N GLY A 126 25.41 8.76 21.52
CA GLY A 126 24.63 8.98 22.75
C GLY A 126 24.47 7.73 23.63
N GLY A 127 25.05 6.59 23.25
CA GLY A 127 24.97 5.33 23.99
C GLY A 127 23.65 4.55 23.82
N ALA A 128 22.71 5.04 23.00
CA ALA A 128 21.49 4.30 22.66
C ALA A 128 21.80 3.15 21.70
N TRP A 129 21.08 2.03 21.79
CA TRP A 129 21.24 0.92 20.85
C TRP A 129 20.66 1.26 19.48
N THR A 130 21.44 0.98 18.43
CA THR A 130 21.05 1.21 17.03
C THR A 130 20.01 0.19 16.53
N GLY A 131 19.85 -0.94 17.23
CA GLY A 131 19.10 -2.10 16.75
C GLY A 131 19.94 -3.13 16.01
N TRP A 132 21.22 -2.84 15.79
CA TRP A 132 22.15 -3.73 15.11
C TRP A 132 23.01 -4.48 16.12
N ALA A 133 23.24 -5.77 15.87
CA ALA A 133 24.09 -6.61 16.69
C ALA A 133 24.69 -7.76 15.87
N VAL A 134 25.89 -8.21 16.24
CA VAL A 134 26.50 -9.45 15.75
C VAL A 134 26.45 -10.49 16.86
N LEU A 135 25.94 -11.66 16.55
CA LEU A 135 25.68 -12.74 17.48
C LEU A 135 26.34 -14.03 16.99
N PRO A 136 26.99 -14.79 17.90
CA PRO A 136 27.55 -16.08 17.56
C PRO A 136 26.43 -17.11 17.27
N LYS A 137 26.84 -18.22 16.65
CA LYS A 137 25.98 -19.36 16.32
C LYS A 137 25.20 -19.84 17.56
N SER A 138 23.92 -20.17 17.36
CA SER A 138 23.08 -20.83 18.38
C SER A 138 23.01 -20.11 19.74
N SER A 139 23.12 -18.78 19.74
CA SER A 139 23.24 -18.02 21.00
C SER A 139 21.89 -17.90 21.73
N ARG A 140 21.85 -18.27 23.02
CA ARG A 140 20.75 -17.90 23.94
C ARG A 140 20.78 -16.40 24.34
N LEU A 141 21.61 -15.61 23.65
CA LEU A 141 21.86 -14.20 23.94
C LEU A 141 20.76 -13.30 23.39
N PHE A 142 19.85 -13.82 22.55
CA PHE A 142 18.67 -13.07 22.11
C PHE A 142 17.79 -12.68 23.30
N ALA A 143 17.49 -13.60 24.22
CA ALA A 143 16.75 -13.27 25.45
C ALA A 143 17.47 -12.20 26.31
N ALA A 144 18.81 -12.20 26.32
CA ALA A 144 19.60 -11.17 27.00
C ALA A 144 19.48 -9.81 26.30
N LEU A 145 19.49 -9.76 24.96
CA LEU A 145 19.20 -8.56 24.18
C LEU A 145 17.79 -8.03 24.44
N VAL A 146 16.76 -8.90 24.47
CA VAL A 146 15.36 -8.50 24.69
C VAL A 146 15.18 -7.81 26.04
N SER A 147 15.67 -8.42 27.11
CA SER A 147 15.56 -7.87 28.47
C SER A 147 16.31 -6.54 28.67
N GLN A 148 17.30 -6.23 27.82
CA GLN A 148 18.06 -4.98 27.85
C GLN A 148 17.36 -3.84 27.10
N THR A 149 16.46 -4.15 26.16
CA THR A 149 15.76 -3.15 25.34
C THR A 149 14.54 -2.53 26.00
N GLU A 150 13.92 -3.22 26.97
CA GLU A 150 12.75 -2.73 27.70
C GLU A 150 13.11 -1.73 28.83
N ASP A 151 14.39 -1.65 29.25
CA ASP A 151 14.82 -0.81 30.38
C ASP A 151 16.05 0.06 30.00
N LYS A 152 15.81 1.27 29.48
CA LYS A 152 16.83 2.26 29.07
C LYS A 152 17.83 2.64 30.18
N SER A 153 17.57 2.28 31.43
CA SER A 153 18.40 2.60 32.59
C SER A 153 19.48 1.54 32.89
N LYS A 154 19.39 0.35 32.29
CA LYS A 154 20.35 -0.75 32.50
C LYS A 154 21.45 -0.72 31.45
N ARG A 155 22.67 -0.34 31.87
CA ARG A 155 23.89 -0.53 31.07
C ARG A 155 24.10 -2.03 30.81
N PRO A 156 24.63 -2.41 29.64
CA PRO A 156 24.88 -3.82 29.33
C PRO A 156 25.75 -4.47 30.40
N GLY A 157 25.30 -5.63 30.91
CA GLY A 157 26.16 -6.52 31.65
C GLY A 157 27.29 -7.04 30.76
N ALA A 158 28.36 -7.56 31.36
CA ALA A 158 29.66 -7.94 30.77
C ALA A 158 29.67 -8.99 29.63
N THR A 159 28.53 -9.27 28.99
CA THR A 159 28.35 -10.30 27.98
C THR A 159 28.53 -9.80 26.55
N PHE A 160 28.26 -8.53 26.26
CA PHE A 160 28.38 -7.95 24.92
C PHE A 160 29.54 -6.96 24.82
N LYS A 161 30.27 -7.01 23.69
CA LYS A 161 31.18 -5.95 23.31
C LYS A 161 30.36 -4.77 22.79
N GLU A 162 30.50 -3.61 23.42
CA GLU A 162 29.89 -2.37 22.94
C GLU A 162 30.81 -1.68 21.93
N VAL A 163 30.26 -1.36 20.76
CA VAL A 163 30.96 -0.58 19.73
C VAL A 163 30.13 0.65 19.41
N VAL A 164 30.67 1.82 19.73
CA VAL A 164 30.06 3.09 19.36
C VAL A 164 30.32 3.35 17.88
N VAL A 165 29.26 3.57 17.13
CA VAL A 165 29.32 3.86 15.70
C VAL A 165 29.54 5.35 15.47
N SER A 166 30.38 5.68 14.50
CA SER A 166 30.74 7.07 14.20
C SER A 166 29.61 7.85 13.52
N ARG A 167 28.68 7.15 12.86
CA ARG A 167 27.55 7.75 12.15
C ARG A 167 26.46 6.71 11.92
N GLU A 168 25.20 7.15 11.95
CA GLU A 168 24.04 6.34 11.63
C GLU A 168 23.03 7.14 10.82
N LEU A 169 22.29 6.46 9.96
CA LEU A 169 21.03 6.97 9.44
C LEU A 169 19.89 6.41 10.28
N ASP A 170 18.98 7.28 10.72
CA ASP A 170 17.83 6.93 11.55
C ASP A 170 16.55 7.38 10.85
N PHE A 171 15.58 6.47 10.72
CA PHE A 171 14.33 6.73 10.02
C PHE A 171 13.11 6.65 10.95
N ARG A 172 13.33 6.51 12.27
CA ARG A 172 12.26 6.29 13.26
C ARG A 172 11.29 7.46 13.42
N THR A 173 11.74 8.67 13.09
CA THR A 173 10.93 9.90 13.15
C THR A 173 11.09 10.69 11.86
N GLY A 174 10.10 11.53 11.54
CA GLY A 174 10.13 12.35 10.32
C GLY A 174 11.35 13.29 10.26
N THR A 175 11.74 13.87 11.40
CA THR A 175 12.93 14.73 11.50
C THR A 175 14.21 13.96 11.20
N ARG A 176 14.37 12.78 11.82
CA ARG A 176 15.54 11.91 11.59
C ARG A 176 15.60 11.40 10.15
N LEU A 177 14.46 11.14 9.54
CA LEU A 177 14.38 10.77 8.12
C LEU A 177 14.91 11.89 7.22
N LEU A 178 14.52 13.16 7.45
CA LEU A 178 15.02 14.30 6.67
C LEU A 178 16.51 14.58 6.92
N GLU A 179 16.98 14.44 8.16
CA GLU A 179 18.42 14.51 8.48
C GLU A 179 19.21 13.42 7.75
N SER A 180 18.69 12.19 7.75
CA SER A 180 19.32 11.06 7.05
C SER A 180 19.34 11.24 5.53
N GLN A 181 18.30 11.87 4.96
CA GLN A 181 18.28 12.27 3.55
C GLN A 181 19.40 13.27 3.25
N HIS A 182 19.57 14.29 4.10
CA HIS A 182 20.66 15.26 3.96
C HIS A 182 22.03 14.57 4.04
N ASP A 183 22.23 13.67 4.99
CA ASP A 183 23.48 12.94 5.17
C ASP A 183 23.81 12.02 3.99
N LEU A 184 22.79 11.41 3.39
CA LEU A 184 22.94 10.63 2.16
C LEU A 184 23.37 11.53 0.98
N LEU A 185 22.65 12.64 0.77
CA LEU A 185 22.90 13.54 -0.35
C LEU A 185 24.25 14.26 -0.25
N THR A 186 24.69 14.64 0.95
CA THR A 186 26.01 15.28 1.14
C THR A 186 27.17 14.29 1.00
N GLY A 187 26.87 12.98 0.92
CA GLY A 187 27.89 11.93 0.97
C GLY A 187 28.53 11.79 2.35
N ALA A 188 27.90 12.35 3.39
CA ALA A 188 28.30 12.17 4.78
C ALA A 188 28.22 10.69 5.18
N PHE A 189 27.23 9.95 4.69
CA PHE A 189 27.13 8.51 4.86
C PHE A 189 27.63 7.78 3.61
N ARG A 190 28.82 7.16 3.69
CA ARG A 190 29.49 6.53 2.51
C ARG A 190 29.10 5.07 2.27
N ALA A 191 28.45 4.44 3.24
CA ALA A 191 28.07 3.04 3.21
C ALA A 191 26.86 2.76 2.29
N SER A 192 26.16 3.81 1.88
CA SER A 192 25.10 3.75 0.88
C SER A 192 25.13 5.01 0.02
N GLY A 193 24.66 4.93 -1.22
CA GLY A 193 24.71 6.05 -2.16
C GLY A 193 23.45 6.17 -3.00
N ILE A 194 23.49 7.12 -3.93
CA ILE A 194 22.46 7.34 -4.95
C ILE A 194 22.98 6.77 -6.27
N ASP A 195 22.22 5.89 -6.91
CA ASP A 195 22.63 5.23 -8.16
C ASP A 195 22.34 6.12 -9.37
N SER A 196 21.42 7.05 -9.22
CA SER A 196 21.03 8.00 -10.25
C SER A 196 22.20 8.89 -10.70
N PRO A 197 22.26 9.29 -11.99
CA PRO A 197 23.36 10.07 -12.51
C PRO A 197 23.38 11.47 -11.89
N GLN A 198 24.57 11.86 -11.44
CA GLN A 198 24.82 13.21 -10.94
C GLN A 198 25.11 14.14 -12.13
N THR A 199 24.27 15.16 -12.32
CA THR A 199 24.43 16.12 -13.44
C THR A 199 25.45 17.20 -13.10
N LYS A 200 25.46 17.65 -11.84
CA LYS A 200 26.43 18.59 -11.25
C LYS A 200 26.72 18.16 -9.81
N PRO A 201 27.84 18.56 -9.20
CA PRO A 201 28.11 18.25 -7.79
C PRO A 201 26.93 18.64 -6.89
N GLY A 202 26.40 17.66 -6.16
CA GLY A 202 25.23 17.82 -5.30
C GLY A 202 23.87 17.84 -6.01
N ILE A 203 23.80 17.62 -7.33
CA ILE A 203 22.53 17.67 -8.09
C ILE A 203 22.35 16.36 -8.86
N TRP A 204 21.36 15.58 -8.44
CA TRP A 204 20.95 14.33 -9.07
C TRP A 204 19.65 14.54 -9.84
N ILE A 205 19.65 14.20 -11.12
CA ILE A 205 18.47 14.29 -11.98
C ILE A 205 18.30 12.94 -12.66
N ALA A 206 17.23 12.23 -12.29
CA ALA A 206 16.90 10.93 -12.85
C ALA A 206 16.29 11.06 -14.26
N ARG A 207 15.92 9.92 -14.84
CA ARG A 207 15.58 9.84 -16.27
C ARG A 207 14.28 10.56 -16.60
N ASN A 208 14.23 11.19 -17.77
CA ASN A 208 13.05 11.89 -18.31
C ASN A 208 12.52 13.04 -17.43
N ALA A 209 13.31 13.52 -16.47
CA ALA A 209 12.95 14.72 -15.73
C ALA A 209 13.07 15.95 -16.65
N SER A 210 12.06 16.81 -16.64
CA SER A 210 11.99 18.05 -17.41
C SER A 210 12.12 19.24 -16.46
N VAL A 211 13.23 19.94 -16.54
CA VAL A 211 13.52 21.12 -15.71
C VAL A 211 13.45 22.37 -16.58
N HIS A 212 12.60 23.33 -16.21
CA HIS A 212 12.51 24.59 -16.94
C HIS A 212 13.85 25.38 -16.84
N PRO A 213 14.32 26.07 -17.91
CA PRO A 213 15.62 26.76 -17.89
C PRO A 213 15.77 27.85 -16.82
N SER A 214 14.67 28.42 -16.34
CA SER A 214 14.67 29.42 -15.25
C SER A 214 14.51 28.83 -13.86
N ALA A 215 14.32 27.51 -13.72
CA ALA A 215 14.26 26.87 -12.42
C ALA A 215 15.66 26.84 -11.78
N ILE A 216 15.70 27.01 -10.46
CA ILE A 216 16.93 27.02 -9.68
C ILE A 216 16.98 25.72 -8.87
N LEU A 217 18.05 24.96 -9.08
CA LEU A 217 18.36 23.75 -8.33
C LEU A 217 19.52 24.06 -7.39
N GLU A 218 19.25 24.14 -6.10
CA GLU A 218 20.24 24.39 -5.06
C GLU A 218 20.74 23.05 -4.48
N PRO A 219 22.04 22.73 -4.60
CA PRO A 219 22.58 21.49 -4.05
C PRO A 219 22.60 21.53 -2.51
N PRO A 220 22.45 20.37 -1.83
CA PRO A 220 22.17 19.06 -2.39
C PRO A 220 20.70 18.90 -2.82
N VAL A 221 20.41 18.28 -3.97
CA VAL A 221 19.04 18.04 -4.43
C VAL A 221 18.93 16.78 -5.29
N TYR A 222 17.88 16.00 -5.05
CA TYR A 222 17.53 14.84 -5.87
C TYR A 222 16.18 15.08 -6.58
N VAL A 223 16.17 14.86 -7.90
CA VAL A 223 14.98 14.94 -8.75
C VAL A 223 14.71 13.57 -9.39
N GLY A 224 13.60 12.96 -9.01
CA GLY A 224 13.15 11.65 -9.51
C GLY A 224 12.78 11.61 -10.99
N SER A 225 12.51 10.41 -11.48
CA SER A 225 12.26 10.14 -12.89
C SER A 225 10.92 10.69 -13.33
N ASN A 226 10.83 11.22 -14.55
CA ASN A 226 9.60 11.81 -15.10
C ASN A 226 9.05 13.01 -14.32
N CYS A 227 9.87 13.64 -13.47
CA CYS A 227 9.48 14.87 -12.78
C CYS A 227 9.37 16.05 -13.75
N LYS A 228 8.50 17.01 -13.43
CA LYS A 228 8.37 18.28 -14.16
C LYS A 228 8.56 19.44 -13.19
N ILE A 229 9.53 20.29 -13.47
CA ILE A 229 9.84 21.47 -12.66
C ILE A 229 9.49 22.72 -13.47
N GLY A 230 8.56 23.51 -12.93
CA GLY A 230 7.99 24.69 -13.54
C GLY A 230 8.92 25.90 -13.58
N MET A 231 8.45 26.94 -14.25
CA MET A 231 9.19 28.20 -14.44
C MET A 231 9.49 28.87 -13.10
N GLY A 232 10.75 29.20 -12.85
CA GLY A 232 11.17 29.94 -11.66
C GLY A 232 10.96 29.19 -10.35
N ALA A 233 10.76 27.87 -10.38
CA ALA A 233 10.73 27.06 -9.18
C ALA A 233 12.12 26.94 -8.56
N HIS A 234 12.20 26.90 -7.23
CA HIS A 234 13.41 26.77 -6.45
C HIS A 234 13.38 25.43 -5.71
N ILE A 235 14.27 24.51 -6.06
CA ILE A 235 14.32 23.18 -5.42
C ILE A 235 15.68 23.01 -4.74
N GLY A 236 15.64 22.73 -3.45
CA GLY A 236 16.79 22.64 -2.57
C GLY A 236 16.91 23.83 -1.61
N PRO A 237 17.88 23.77 -0.67
CA PRO A 237 18.79 22.65 -0.44
C PRO A 237 18.10 21.46 0.25
N SER A 238 18.70 20.28 0.16
CA SER A 238 18.26 19.02 0.77
C SER A 238 16.83 18.59 0.40
N ALA A 239 16.40 18.93 -0.81
CA ALA A 239 15.10 18.51 -1.33
C ALA A 239 15.21 17.21 -2.10
N VAL A 240 14.25 16.30 -1.88
CA VAL A 240 14.18 15.00 -2.54
C VAL A 240 12.81 14.85 -3.16
N LEU A 241 12.75 14.89 -4.49
CA LEU A 241 11.54 14.67 -5.25
C LEU A 241 11.48 13.23 -5.74
N GLY A 242 10.48 12.47 -5.31
CA GLY A 242 10.19 11.14 -5.83
C GLY A 242 9.76 11.17 -7.30
N ASP A 243 9.60 9.98 -7.89
CA ASP A 243 9.27 9.86 -9.31
C ASP A 243 7.91 10.47 -9.68
N ALA A 244 7.82 11.02 -10.90
CA ALA A 244 6.60 11.56 -11.49
C ALA A 244 5.96 12.72 -10.69
N CYS A 245 6.76 13.46 -9.92
CA CYS A 245 6.31 14.67 -9.26
C CYS A 245 6.22 15.85 -10.24
N ILE A 246 5.30 16.78 -9.96
CA ILE A 246 5.16 18.02 -10.71
C ILE A 246 5.24 19.17 -9.72
N VAL A 247 6.22 20.05 -9.91
CA VAL A 247 6.35 21.29 -9.16
C VAL A 247 6.03 22.44 -10.08
N ASP A 248 4.99 23.19 -9.76
CA ASP A 248 4.50 24.29 -10.59
C ASP A 248 5.38 25.56 -10.43
N GLU A 249 5.01 26.61 -11.16
CA GLU A 249 5.81 27.82 -11.27
C GLU A 249 6.03 28.53 -9.91
N ARG A 250 7.23 29.10 -9.74
CA ARG A 250 7.60 29.96 -8.60
C ARG A 250 7.43 29.32 -7.22
N SER A 251 7.37 28.00 -7.14
CA SER A 251 7.30 27.29 -5.86
C SER A 251 8.70 26.99 -5.34
N SER A 252 8.88 27.05 -4.03
CA SER A 252 10.11 26.77 -3.30
C SER A 252 9.96 25.49 -2.47
N VAL A 253 10.90 24.56 -2.61
CA VAL A 253 10.93 23.29 -1.87
C VAL A 253 12.32 23.10 -1.28
N SER A 254 12.46 23.24 0.04
CA SER A 254 13.72 23.09 0.79
C SER A 254 13.57 22.09 1.93
N HIS A 255 14.62 21.32 2.23
CA HIS A 255 14.67 20.34 3.32
C HIS A 255 13.45 19.40 3.36
N THR A 256 12.90 19.07 2.20
CA THR A 256 11.58 18.44 2.08
C THR A 256 11.67 17.17 1.25
N LEU A 257 11.00 16.13 1.71
CA LEU A 257 10.81 14.88 1.00
C LEU A 257 9.43 14.88 0.35
N VAL A 258 9.38 14.76 -0.97
CA VAL A 258 8.13 14.69 -1.75
C VAL A 258 7.99 13.28 -2.31
N ALA A 259 6.97 12.55 -1.87
CA ALA A 259 6.72 11.18 -2.31
C ALA A 259 6.30 11.12 -3.79
N PRO A 260 6.52 9.97 -4.47
CA PRO A 260 6.24 9.83 -5.89
C PRO A 260 4.81 10.17 -6.28
N GLY A 261 4.66 10.77 -7.45
CA GLY A 261 3.36 11.14 -8.00
C GLY A 261 2.67 12.19 -7.17
N THR A 262 3.39 13.21 -6.69
CA THR A 262 2.81 14.35 -5.97
C THR A 262 2.87 15.61 -6.84
N TYR A 263 1.78 16.35 -6.87
CA TYR A 263 1.67 17.68 -7.47
C TYR A 263 1.87 18.75 -6.39
N ILE A 264 2.72 19.73 -6.68
CA ILE A 264 2.94 20.92 -5.87
C ILE A 264 2.51 22.12 -6.73
N GLY A 265 1.49 22.83 -6.27
CA GLY A 265 0.91 23.99 -6.91
C GLY A 265 1.81 25.21 -6.94
N GLN A 266 1.33 26.27 -7.58
CA GLN A 266 2.07 27.49 -7.88
C GLN A 266 2.32 28.36 -6.64
N GLY A 267 3.52 28.94 -6.52
CA GLY A 267 3.86 29.92 -5.48
C GLY A 267 3.85 29.37 -4.05
N LEU A 268 4.06 28.06 -3.88
CA LEU A 268 4.12 27.42 -2.56
C LEU A 268 5.52 27.51 -1.96
N GLU A 269 5.62 27.70 -0.65
CA GLU A 269 6.87 27.63 0.11
C GLU A 269 6.82 26.43 1.06
N LEU A 270 7.65 25.43 0.78
CA LEU A 270 7.68 24.15 1.49
C LEU A 270 9.05 23.97 2.14
N ASP A 271 9.08 23.93 3.47
CA ASP A 271 10.32 23.81 4.24
C ASP A 271 10.18 22.82 5.41
N HIS A 272 11.09 21.83 5.48
CA HIS A 272 11.10 20.77 6.52
C HIS A 272 9.80 19.94 6.56
N LEU A 273 9.38 19.47 5.40
CA LEU A 273 8.13 18.72 5.24
C LEU A 273 8.37 17.32 4.68
N ILE A 274 7.45 16.42 4.98
CA ILE A 274 7.28 15.16 4.26
C ILE A 274 5.91 15.20 3.60
N ILE A 275 5.87 15.15 2.27
CA ILE A 275 4.65 15.34 1.49
C ILE A 275 4.35 14.04 0.74
N ASN A 276 3.14 13.53 0.90
CA ASN A 276 2.68 12.34 0.20
C ASN A 276 1.26 12.53 -0.32
N GLY A 277 1.14 12.74 -1.64
CA GLY A 277 -0.14 13.06 -2.25
C GLY A 277 -0.72 14.34 -1.67
N ASN A 278 -1.85 14.25 -0.97
CA ASN A 278 -2.50 15.40 -0.31
C ASN A 278 -2.19 15.51 1.19
N ARG A 279 -1.31 14.66 1.72
CA ARG A 279 -0.87 14.68 3.12
C ARG A 279 0.47 15.38 3.24
N LEU A 280 0.59 16.25 4.23
CA LEU A 280 1.78 17.01 4.55
C LEU A 280 2.09 16.82 6.04
N VAL A 281 3.28 16.34 6.34
CA VAL A 281 3.79 16.17 7.71
C VAL A 281 4.88 17.20 7.94
N ASN A 282 4.65 18.10 8.89
CA ASN A 282 5.61 19.10 9.30
C ASN A 282 6.47 18.55 10.43
N THR A 283 7.76 18.34 10.16
CA THR A 283 8.68 17.70 11.11
C THR A 283 9.18 18.64 12.20
N LYS A 284 9.09 19.97 11.98
CA LYS A 284 9.43 20.97 13.00
C LYS A 284 8.35 21.10 14.06
N LEU A 285 7.08 21.01 13.65
CA LEU A 285 5.92 21.20 14.52
C LEU A 285 5.29 19.88 14.96
N ASP A 286 5.76 18.75 14.44
CA ASP A 286 5.18 17.42 14.65
C ASP A 286 3.66 17.39 14.38
N THR A 287 3.26 17.97 13.25
CA THR A 287 1.85 18.10 12.85
C THR A 287 1.61 17.52 11.48
N THR A 288 0.46 16.86 11.32
CA THR A 288 -0.01 16.35 10.03
C THR A 288 -1.17 17.18 9.54
N LEU A 289 -1.07 17.65 8.29
CA LEU A 289 -2.08 18.43 7.59
C LEU A 289 -2.54 17.66 6.35
N LEU A 290 -3.85 17.57 6.16
CA LEU A 290 -4.45 17.08 4.92
C LEU A 290 -4.93 18.28 4.12
N ILE A 291 -4.34 18.50 2.95
CA ILE A 291 -4.70 19.59 2.05
C ILE A 291 -5.82 19.11 1.13
N SER A 292 -7.00 19.68 1.27
CA SER A 292 -8.15 19.33 0.42
C SER A 292 -8.10 19.99 -0.96
N ASP A 293 -7.32 21.06 -1.12
CA ASP A 293 -7.23 21.77 -2.39
C ASP A 293 -6.26 21.06 -3.35
N SER A 294 -6.84 20.41 -4.36
CA SER A 294 -6.10 19.73 -5.42
C SER A 294 -5.17 20.64 -6.24
N PHE A 295 -5.41 21.96 -6.24
CA PHE A 295 -4.55 22.95 -6.88
C PHE A 295 -3.33 23.32 -6.04
N LEU A 296 -3.35 23.06 -4.73
CA LEU A 296 -2.22 23.30 -3.85
C LEU A 296 -1.34 22.06 -3.77
N ILE A 297 -1.85 20.93 -3.28
CA ILE A 297 -1.08 19.68 -3.25
C ILE A 297 -2.02 18.50 -3.50
N SER A 298 -1.67 17.60 -4.42
CA SER A 298 -2.46 16.40 -4.70
C SER A 298 -1.65 15.21 -5.17
N GLY A 299 -2.19 14.00 -4.96
CA GLY A 299 -1.64 12.79 -5.55
C GLY A 299 -1.98 12.65 -7.02
N LEU A 300 -0.97 12.66 -7.88
CA LEU A 300 -1.00 12.32 -9.31
C LEU A 300 -1.14 10.79 -9.52
N LYS A 301 -2.08 10.13 -8.84
CA LYS A 301 -2.26 8.68 -9.02
C LYS A 301 -2.67 8.38 -10.48
N GLN A 302 -1.90 7.49 -11.13
CA GLN A 302 -2.11 6.91 -12.47
C GLN A 302 -3.40 6.06 -12.59
N LYS A 303 -4.42 6.25 -11.75
CA LYS A 303 -5.69 5.50 -11.78
C LYS A 303 -6.44 5.66 -13.12
N LYS A 304 -6.27 6.79 -13.84
CA LYS A 304 -7.05 7.10 -15.06
C LYS A 304 -6.86 6.11 -16.22
N LYS A 305 -5.64 5.62 -16.50
CA LYS A 305 -5.40 4.68 -17.64
C LYS A 305 -6.00 3.29 -17.38
N LYS A 306 -5.87 2.75 -16.17
CA LYS A 306 -6.41 1.43 -15.81
C LYS A 306 -7.94 1.46 -15.74
N LEU A 307 -8.53 2.51 -15.17
CA LEU A 307 -10.00 2.66 -15.10
C LEU A 307 -10.65 2.75 -16.48
N TRP A 308 -10.01 3.45 -17.43
CA TRP A 308 -10.54 3.59 -18.79
C TRP A 308 -10.67 2.23 -19.51
N LEU A 309 -9.66 1.36 -19.36
CA LEU A 309 -9.71 0.01 -19.92
C LEU A 309 -10.84 -0.83 -19.28
N HIS A 310 -11.00 -0.75 -17.95
CA HIS A 310 -12.10 -1.40 -17.24
C HIS A 310 -13.48 -0.89 -17.70
N HIS A 311 -13.62 0.41 -17.98
CA HIS A 311 -14.85 0.98 -18.52
C HIS A 311 -15.15 0.46 -19.92
N LEU A 312 -14.16 0.37 -20.81
CA LEU A 312 -14.38 -0.16 -22.16
C LEU A 312 -14.82 -1.62 -22.14
N LEU A 313 -14.11 -2.47 -21.39
CA LEU A 313 -14.46 -3.88 -21.23
C LEU A 313 -15.85 -4.04 -20.60
N SER A 314 -16.17 -3.25 -19.57
CA SER A 314 -17.48 -3.30 -18.91
C SER A 314 -18.60 -2.82 -19.84
N LYS A 315 -18.37 -1.77 -20.63
CA LYS A 315 -19.35 -1.27 -21.61
C LYS A 315 -19.60 -2.28 -22.72
N ALA A 316 -18.55 -2.86 -23.28
CA ALA A 316 -18.66 -3.88 -24.32
C ALA A 316 -19.40 -5.13 -23.81
N GLY A 317 -19.04 -5.62 -22.62
CA GLY A 317 -19.72 -6.75 -21.99
C GLY A 317 -21.19 -6.45 -21.67
N ALA A 318 -21.49 -5.28 -21.11
CA ALA A 318 -22.85 -4.89 -20.78
C ALA A 318 -23.72 -4.74 -22.03
N ALA A 319 -23.19 -4.14 -23.11
CA ALA A 319 -23.88 -4.02 -24.38
C ALA A 319 -24.14 -5.39 -25.03
N ALA A 320 -23.15 -6.30 -25.00
CA ALA A 320 -23.31 -7.66 -25.50
C ALA A 320 -24.39 -8.42 -24.73
N CYS A 321 -24.37 -8.37 -23.38
CA CYS A 321 -25.41 -8.96 -22.54
C CYS A 321 -26.79 -8.36 -22.87
N LEU A 322 -26.88 -7.01 -22.94
CA LEU A 322 -28.12 -6.29 -23.24
C LEU A 322 -28.74 -6.70 -24.58
N ILE A 323 -27.93 -7.00 -25.59
CA ILE A 323 -28.42 -7.42 -26.91
C ILE A 323 -28.79 -8.91 -26.91
N LEU A 324 -27.91 -9.77 -26.37
CA LEU A 324 -28.07 -11.22 -26.43
C LEU A 324 -29.27 -11.72 -25.61
N LEU A 325 -29.49 -11.13 -24.43
CA LEU A 325 -30.52 -11.58 -23.50
C LEU A 325 -31.80 -10.74 -23.55
N PHE A 326 -31.88 -9.76 -24.46
CA PHE A 326 -33.01 -8.83 -24.60
C PHE A 326 -34.38 -9.51 -24.65
N PRO A 327 -34.66 -10.43 -25.59
CA PRO A 327 -36.00 -10.98 -25.73
C PRO A 327 -36.43 -11.77 -24.49
N LEU A 328 -35.51 -12.53 -23.87
CA LEU A 328 -35.82 -13.32 -22.69
C LEU A 328 -36.01 -12.45 -21.45
N ALA A 329 -35.13 -11.47 -21.24
CA ALA A 329 -35.19 -10.59 -20.07
C ALA A 329 -36.44 -9.71 -20.07
N VAL A 330 -36.88 -9.21 -21.23
CA VAL A 330 -38.12 -8.41 -21.35
C VAL A 330 -39.36 -9.25 -21.01
N VAL A 331 -39.42 -10.51 -21.47
CA VAL A 331 -40.53 -11.41 -21.12
C VAL A 331 -40.56 -11.67 -19.62
N THR A 332 -39.42 -11.99 -19.00
CA THR A 332 -39.33 -12.21 -17.55
C THR A 332 -39.69 -10.94 -16.77
N LEU A 333 -39.25 -9.77 -17.23
CA LEU A 333 -39.58 -8.47 -16.65
C LEU A 333 -41.09 -8.21 -16.67
N LEU A 334 -41.75 -8.46 -17.81
CA LEU A 334 -43.20 -8.30 -17.93
C LEU A 334 -43.95 -9.26 -17.00
N ILE A 335 -43.50 -10.51 -16.87
CA ILE A 335 -44.07 -11.49 -15.94
C ILE A 335 -43.96 -10.98 -14.51
N LEU A 336 -42.79 -10.50 -14.08
CA LEU A 336 -42.57 -9.99 -12.72
C LEU A 336 -43.45 -8.78 -12.37
N LEU A 337 -43.70 -7.91 -13.35
CA LEU A 337 -44.55 -6.73 -13.18
C LEU A 337 -46.03 -7.08 -13.14
N VAL A 338 -46.50 -7.97 -14.02
CA VAL A 338 -47.90 -8.42 -14.05
C VAL A 338 -48.25 -9.26 -12.83
N SER A 339 -47.30 -10.09 -12.36
CA SER A 339 -47.50 -10.93 -11.17
C SER A 339 -47.38 -10.16 -9.85
N GLY A 340 -47.07 -8.86 -9.89
CA GLY A 340 -46.87 -8.04 -8.69
C GLY A 340 -45.66 -8.42 -7.83
N ARG A 341 -44.73 -9.24 -8.35
CA ARG A 341 -43.58 -9.78 -7.61
C ARG A 341 -42.36 -8.87 -7.61
N GLY A 342 -42.36 -7.82 -8.45
CA GLY A 342 -41.29 -6.84 -8.53
C GLY A 342 -41.80 -5.41 -8.50
N LYS A 343 -41.09 -4.54 -7.77
CA LYS A 343 -41.33 -3.09 -7.76
C LYS A 343 -40.13 -2.37 -8.34
N PHE A 344 -40.37 -1.43 -9.25
CA PHE A 344 -39.32 -0.55 -9.74
C PHE A 344 -38.82 0.34 -8.63
N VAL A 345 -37.50 0.33 -8.42
CA VAL A 345 -36.82 1.22 -7.49
C VAL A 345 -35.79 2.04 -8.26
N ARG A 346 -35.77 3.33 -7.94
CA ARG A 346 -34.70 4.23 -8.39
C ARG A 346 -33.68 4.29 -7.25
N GLU A 347 -32.56 3.62 -7.46
CA GLU A 347 -31.49 3.58 -6.48
C GLU A 347 -30.55 4.79 -6.69
N HIS A 348 -30.00 5.27 -5.59
CA HIS A 348 -29.08 6.40 -5.55
C HIS A 348 -27.73 5.91 -5.06
N ALA A 349 -26.68 6.17 -5.85
CA ALA A 349 -25.33 5.80 -5.47
C ALA A 349 -24.34 6.93 -5.74
N ILE A 350 -23.27 6.95 -4.95
CA ILE A 350 -22.13 7.83 -5.22
C ILE A 350 -21.23 7.22 -6.29
N LYS A 351 -20.66 8.06 -7.14
CA LYS A 351 -19.70 7.66 -8.17
C LYS A 351 -18.34 7.46 -7.54
N ILE A 352 -17.90 6.20 -7.47
CA ILE A 352 -16.57 5.81 -7.03
C ILE A 352 -15.71 5.37 -8.24
N PRO A 353 -14.39 5.64 -8.25
CA PRO A 353 -13.61 6.19 -7.15
C PRO A 353 -13.85 7.69 -6.88
N ALA A 354 -13.87 8.08 -5.61
CA ALA A 354 -14.07 9.45 -5.14
C ALA A 354 -13.13 9.75 -3.96
N GLU A 355 -12.86 11.03 -3.71
CA GLU A 355 -12.08 11.45 -2.54
C GLU A 355 -12.93 11.35 -1.26
N ASP A 356 -12.30 11.25 -0.08
CA ASP A 356 -13.01 11.20 1.21
C ASP A 356 -13.68 12.55 1.60
N ASP A 357 -13.47 13.61 0.80
CA ASP A 357 -14.23 14.84 0.95
C ASP A 357 -15.68 14.68 0.46
N ARG A 358 -16.60 14.72 1.43
CA ARG A 358 -18.06 14.63 1.26
C ARG A 358 -18.64 15.66 0.30
N ARG A 359 -17.96 16.78 0.04
CA ARG A 359 -18.43 17.84 -0.87
C ARG A 359 -18.20 17.49 -2.33
N LEU A 360 -17.24 16.60 -2.61
CA LEU A 360 -16.82 16.25 -3.96
C LEU A 360 -17.58 15.03 -4.52
N TRP A 361 -18.39 14.36 -3.70
CA TRP A 361 -19.13 13.17 -4.10
C TRP A 361 -20.20 13.51 -5.13
N LYS A 362 -20.07 12.91 -6.32
CA LYS A 362 -21.08 12.98 -7.37
C LYS A 362 -22.03 11.81 -7.23
N GLU A 363 -23.33 12.09 -7.24
CA GLU A 363 -24.36 11.06 -7.21
C GLU A 363 -24.88 10.76 -8.61
N TYR A 364 -25.25 9.50 -8.83
CA TYR A 364 -25.99 9.08 -10.02
C TYR A 364 -27.18 8.20 -9.61
N ARG A 365 -28.12 8.06 -10.55
CA ARG A 365 -29.33 7.27 -10.37
C ARG A 365 -29.29 6.10 -11.32
N TYR A 366 -29.63 4.92 -10.82
CA TYR A 366 -29.81 3.74 -11.65
C TYR A 366 -31.11 3.04 -11.30
N LEU A 367 -31.64 2.27 -12.25
CA LEU A 367 -32.85 1.49 -12.04
C LEU A 367 -32.48 0.08 -11.61
N SER A 368 -33.23 -0.41 -10.63
CA SER A 368 -33.28 -1.81 -10.25
C SER A 368 -34.74 -2.21 -9.98
N ILE A 369 -34.99 -3.51 -9.90
CA ILE A 369 -36.25 -4.04 -9.40
C ILE A 369 -36.00 -4.72 -8.08
N ARG A 370 -36.72 -4.26 -7.06
CA ARG A 370 -36.75 -4.95 -5.77
C ARG A 370 -37.81 -6.03 -5.84
N LEU A 371 -37.36 -7.27 -5.73
CA LEU A 371 -38.24 -8.43 -5.61
C LEU A 371 -38.90 -8.43 -4.23
N CYS A 372 -40.17 -8.81 -4.17
CA CYS A 372 -40.89 -8.91 -2.89
C CYS A 372 -40.50 -10.16 -2.09
N ASP A 373 -40.12 -11.23 -2.79
CA ASP A 373 -39.59 -12.46 -2.22
C ASP A 373 -38.17 -12.72 -2.76
N PRO A 374 -37.27 -13.35 -2.00
CA PRO A 374 -35.99 -13.82 -2.54
C PRO A 374 -36.31 -14.76 -3.72
N ALA A 375 -35.86 -14.39 -4.92
CA ALA A 375 -36.19 -15.10 -6.15
C ALA A 375 -35.84 -16.60 -6.05
N SER A 376 -36.74 -17.46 -6.53
CA SER A 376 -36.49 -18.91 -6.62
C SER A 376 -35.28 -19.22 -7.50
N ASP A 377 -35.08 -18.46 -8.58
CA ASP A 377 -34.10 -18.78 -9.62
C ASP A 377 -33.16 -17.62 -9.94
N TRP A 378 -31.87 -17.94 -10.16
CA TRP A 378 -30.80 -17.01 -10.50
C TRP A 378 -31.11 -16.11 -11.72
N TRP A 379 -31.86 -16.64 -12.69
CA TRP A 379 -32.30 -15.87 -13.85
C TRP A 379 -33.20 -14.69 -13.47
N THR A 380 -34.17 -14.92 -12.58
CA THR A 380 -35.12 -13.88 -12.18
C THR A 380 -34.44 -12.79 -11.34
N GLN A 381 -33.48 -13.17 -10.50
CA GLN A 381 -32.64 -12.22 -9.78
C GLN A 381 -31.75 -11.41 -10.71
N PHE A 382 -31.12 -12.04 -11.72
CA PHE A 382 -30.32 -11.33 -12.71
C PHE A 382 -31.16 -10.29 -13.47
N VAL A 383 -32.36 -10.64 -13.90
CA VAL A 383 -33.27 -9.70 -14.59
C VAL A 383 -33.70 -8.55 -13.67
N ALA A 384 -33.93 -8.82 -12.39
CA ALA A 384 -34.37 -7.80 -11.44
C ALA A 384 -33.24 -6.85 -11.00
N GLU A 385 -32.08 -7.38 -10.65
CA GLU A 385 -31.00 -6.62 -9.99
C GLU A 385 -29.91 -6.15 -10.94
N VAL A 386 -29.58 -6.93 -11.98
CA VAL A 386 -28.42 -6.68 -12.84
C VAL A 386 -28.84 -6.13 -14.21
N TRP A 387 -29.85 -6.72 -14.84
CA TRP A 387 -30.21 -6.43 -16.24
C TRP A 387 -30.54 -4.95 -16.51
N LEU A 388 -31.41 -4.34 -15.72
CA LEU A 388 -31.75 -2.92 -15.86
C LEU A 388 -30.57 -2.02 -15.50
N GLY A 389 -29.73 -2.47 -14.55
CA GLY A 389 -28.49 -1.80 -14.16
C GLY A 389 -27.46 -1.74 -15.29
N LEU A 390 -27.47 -2.68 -16.24
CA LEU A 390 -26.53 -2.70 -17.37
C LEU A 390 -26.63 -1.41 -18.22
N LEU A 391 -27.79 -0.76 -18.27
CA LEU A 391 -27.95 0.53 -18.93
C LEU A 391 -27.06 1.61 -18.29
N SER A 392 -26.89 1.59 -16.97
CA SER A 392 -26.02 2.49 -16.24
C SER A 392 -24.53 2.14 -16.42
N VAL A 393 -24.22 0.87 -16.66
CA VAL A 393 -22.85 0.44 -17.06
C VAL A 393 -22.51 0.98 -18.45
N VAL A 394 -23.44 0.88 -19.41
CA VAL A 394 -23.25 1.42 -20.77
C VAL A 394 -23.08 2.94 -20.74
N LYS A 395 -23.87 3.66 -19.93
CA LYS A 395 -23.69 5.11 -19.68
C LYS A 395 -22.32 5.44 -19.08
N GLY A 396 -21.72 4.51 -18.33
CA GLY A 396 -20.41 4.67 -17.70
C GLY A 396 -20.48 5.21 -16.27
N ASP A 397 -21.61 4.98 -15.59
CA ASP A 397 -21.77 5.31 -14.17
C ASP A 397 -21.45 4.13 -13.26
N LEU A 398 -21.50 2.91 -13.80
CA LEU A 398 -21.22 1.65 -13.10
C LEU A 398 -20.25 0.76 -13.89
N PHE A 399 -19.67 -0.22 -13.21
CA PHE A 399 -18.95 -1.34 -13.82
C PHE A 399 -19.79 -2.62 -13.80
N LEU A 400 -19.38 -3.61 -14.59
CA LEU A 400 -20.03 -4.93 -14.60
C LEU A 400 -19.77 -5.67 -13.27
N VAL A 401 -18.52 -5.64 -12.81
CA VAL A 401 -18.05 -6.26 -11.56
C VAL A 401 -17.42 -5.19 -10.66
N GLY A 402 -17.75 -5.22 -9.37
CA GLY A 402 -17.27 -4.25 -8.39
C GLY A 402 -17.95 -4.36 -7.03
N LEU A 403 -17.69 -3.37 -6.17
CA LEU A 403 -18.37 -3.26 -4.88
C LEU A 403 -19.83 -2.84 -5.06
N LYS A 404 -20.67 -3.19 -4.08
CA LYS A 404 -22.09 -2.82 -4.09
C LYS A 404 -22.23 -1.29 -4.15
N PRO A 405 -23.02 -0.72 -5.08
CA PRO A 405 -23.24 0.72 -5.13
C PRO A 405 -24.00 1.17 -3.87
N ARG A 406 -23.39 2.07 -3.10
CA ARG A 406 -23.95 2.63 -1.86
C ARG A 406 -24.35 4.08 -2.04
N SER A 407 -25.45 4.45 -1.39
CA SER A 407 -25.91 5.82 -1.28
C SER A 407 -25.00 6.65 -0.37
N ARG A 408 -25.08 7.98 -0.49
CA ARG A 408 -24.32 8.91 0.37
C ARG A 408 -24.47 8.61 1.86
N ARG A 409 -25.70 8.35 2.32
CA ARG A 409 -26.00 8.07 3.73
C ARG A 409 -25.39 6.76 4.22
N GLU A 410 -25.32 5.74 3.36
CA GLU A 410 -24.70 4.46 3.69
C GLU A 410 -23.19 4.58 3.78
N VAL A 411 -22.56 5.35 2.87
CA VAL A 411 -21.12 5.61 2.89
C VAL A 411 -20.72 6.48 4.08
N GLU A 412 -21.55 7.43 4.48
CA GLU A 412 -21.34 8.25 5.69
C GLU A 412 -21.38 7.41 6.98
N ARG A 413 -22.13 6.31 7.01
CA ARG A 413 -22.20 5.39 8.15
C ARG A 413 -21.03 4.41 8.24
N LEU A 414 -20.26 4.24 7.18
CA LEU A 414 -19.07 3.39 7.21
C LEU A 414 -18.04 3.95 8.20
N PRO A 415 -17.31 3.08 8.93
CA PRO A 415 -16.11 3.47 9.66
C PRO A 415 -15.09 4.14 8.74
N SER A 416 -14.20 4.98 9.29
CA SER A 416 -13.19 5.76 8.52
C SER A 416 -12.38 4.89 7.57
N ASP A 417 -11.88 3.77 8.08
CA ASP A 417 -10.93 2.90 7.37
C ASP A 417 -11.63 2.14 6.23
N TRP A 418 -12.90 1.80 6.43
CA TRP A 418 -13.74 1.19 5.41
C TRP A 418 -14.23 2.17 4.36
N ARG A 419 -14.49 3.41 4.76
CA ARG A 419 -14.94 4.45 3.84
C ARG A 419 -13.86 4.77 2.82
N SER A 420 -12.61 4.93 3.27
CA SER A 420 -11.49 5.19 2.37
C SER A 420 -11.29 4.04 1.37
N LEU A 421 -11.33 2.78 1.83
CA LEU A 421 -11.23 1.59 0.97
C LEU A 421 -12.36 1.52 -0.08
N TYR A 422 -13.60 1.77 0.33
CA TYR A 422 -14.76 1.79 -0.57
C TYR A 422 -14.64 2.92 -1.62
N LEU A 423 -14.28 4.12 -1.17
CA LEU A 423 -14.13 5.30 -2.03
C LEU A 423 -12.98 5.17 -3.02
N ASP A 424 -11.93 4.43 -2.68
CA ASP A 424 -10.79 4.21 -3.57
C ASP A 424 -11.01 3.12 -4.62
N SER A 425 -12.10 2.35 -4.48
CA SER A 425 -12.50 1.19 -5.28
C SER A 425 -13.44 1.58 -6.44
N LYS A 426 -14.05 0.56 -7.09
CA LYS A 426 -15.03 0.74 -8.18
C LYS A 426 -16.36 0.06 -7.82
N ALA A 427 -17.47 0.70 -8.18
CA ALA A 427 -18.82 0.17 -7.96
C ALA A 427 -19.25 -0.70 -9.14
N GLY A 428 -19.84 -1.86 -8.87
CA GLY A 428 -20.32 -2.77 -9.91
C GLY A 428 -21.63 -3.46 -9.57
N LEU A 429 -22.26 -4.03 -10.59
CA LEU A 429 -23.54 -4.74 -10.44
C LEU A 429 -23.35 -6.15 -9.87
N ILE A 430 -22.32 -6.86 -10.33
CA ILE A 430 -21.94 -8.18 -9.83
C ILE A 430 -20.90 -7.97 -8.74
N THR A 431 -21.25 -8.36 -7.52
CA THR A 431 -20.40 -8.23 -6.34
C THR A 431 -19.80 -9.59 -5.98
N GLU A 432 -18.68 -9.59 -5.26
CA GLU A 432 -18.11 -10.83 -4.76
C GLU A 432 -19.06 -11.52 -3.77
N ALA A 433 -19.74 -10.74 -2.93
CA ALA A 433 -20.74 -11.26 -2.00
C ALA A 433 -21.86 -12.03 -2.71
N SER A 434 -22.36 -11.54 -3.86
CA SER A 434 -23.41 -12.25 -4.60
C SER A 434 -22.90 -13.52 -5.29
N VAL A 435 -21.61 -13.57 -5.64
CA VAL A 435 -21.00 -14.74 -6.27
C VAL A 435 -20.61 -15.80 -5.24
N MET A 436 -20.24 -15.44 -4.03
CA MET A 436 -19.77 -16.38 -3.02
C MET A 436 -20.91 -16.84 -2.10
N PHE A 437 -21.60 -15.89 -1.47
CA PHE A 437 -22.60 -16.14 -0.43
C PHE A 437 -24.04 -16.21 -0.96
N GLY A 438 -24.24 -16.05 -2.28
CA GLY A 438 -25.53 -16.28 -2.92
C GLY A 438 -26.47 -15.08 -2.84
N LYS A 439 -27.78 -15.34 -2.72
CA LYS A 439 -28.83 -14.35 -3.02
C LYS A 439 -29.07 -13.33 -1.91
N THR A 440 -28.81 -13.70 -0.66
CA THR A 440 -29.03 -12.85 0.53
C THR A 440 -27.88 -13.01 1.53
N PRO A 441 -26.69 -12.44 1.23
CA PRO A 441 -25.58 -12.46 2.16
C PRO A 441 -25.95 -11.73 3.46
N THR A 442 -25.44 -12.25 4.58
CA THR A 442 -25.47 -11.55 5.87
C THR A 442 -24.61 -10.28 5.82
N GLU A 443 -24.80 -9.39 6.80
CA GLU A 443 -24.05 -8.13 6.84
C GLU A 443 -22.53 -8.35 7.01
N ASP A 444 -22.13 -9.38 7.76
CA ASP A 444 -20.72 -9.75 7.96
C ASP A 444 -20.10 -10.39 6.70
N GLU A 445 -20.85 -11.24 5.99
CA GLU A 445 -20.45 -11.81 4.69
C GLU A 445 -20.29 -10.72 3.62
N LEU A 446 -21.18 -9.73 3.62
CA LEU A 446 -21.09 -8.58 2.72
C LEU A 446 -19.82 -7.78 3.00
N HIS A 447 -19.53 -7.48 4.27
CA HIS A 447 -18.35 -6.72 4.67
C HIS A 447 -17.04 -7.45 4.37
N SER A 448 -16.96 -8.75 4.65
CA SER A 448 -15.78 -9.56 4.36
C SER A 448 -15.51 -9.67 2.86
N ALA A 449 -16.54 -9.89 2.03
CA ALA A 449 -16.40 -9.88 0.57
C ALA A 449 -16.00 -8.50 0.02
N ASP A 450 -16.59 -7.41 0.54
CA ASP A 450 -16.23 -6.06 0.12
C ASP A 450 -14.75 -5.74 0.45
N ALA A 451 -14.23 -6.19 1.61
CA ALA A 451 -12.81 -6.06 1.97
C ALA A 451 -11.91 -6.81 1.01
N TYR A 452 -12.22 -8.09 0.80
CA TYR A 452 -11.42 -8.96 -0.03
C TYR A 452 -11.33 -8.42 -1.45
N TYR A 453 -12.46 -7.99 -2.01
CA TYR A 453 -12.51 -7.39 -3.33
C TYR A 453 -11.69 -6.09 -3.42
N ALA A 454 -11.78 -5.22 -2.41
CA ALA A 454 -11.01 -3.98 -2.36
C ALA A 454 -9.50 -4.24 -2.33
N ALA A 455 -9.05 -5.29 -1.66
CA ALA A 455 -7.65 -5.68 -1.58
C ALA A 455 -7.12 -6.40 -2.85
N VAL A 456 -7.90 -7.32 -3.41
CA VAL A 456 -7.46 -8.27 -4.46
C VAL A 456 -7.92 -7.86 -5.88
N GLY A 457 -8.75 -6.83 -5.99
CA GLY A 457 -9.40 -6.37 -7.22
C GLY A 457 -8.47 -6.24 -8.44
N SER A 458 -8.65 -7.11 -9.43
CA SER A 458 -7.89 -7.11 -10.68
C SER A 458 -8.73 -7.59 -11.87
N VAL A 459 -8.29 -7.34 -13.11
CA VAL A 459 -9.01 -7.80 -14.33
C VAL A 459 -9.18 -9.33 -14.34
N ARG A 460 -8.16 -10.07 -13.89
CA ARG A 460 -8.23 -11.54 -13.81
C ARG A 460 -9.26 -12.00 -12.78
N HIS A 461 -9.30 -11.32 -11.63
CA HIS A 461 -10.27 -11.59 -10.58
C HIS A 461 -11.70 -11.22 -11.04
N ASP A 462 -11.90 -10.09 -11.71
CA ASP A 462 -13.18 -9.71 -12.32
C ASP A 462 -13.70 -10.78 -13.29
N LEU A 463 -12.81 -11.31 -14.15
CA LEU A 463 -13.16 -12.33 -15.13
C LEU A 463 -13.51 -13.67 -14.45
N LYS A 464 -12.85 -14.00 -13.34
CA LYS A 464 -13.18 -15.16 -12.50
C LYS A 464 -14.58 -15.01 -11.91
N LEU A 465 -14.88 -13.88 -11.27
CA LEU A 465 -16.21 -13.60 -10.71
C LEU A 465 -17.29 -13.65 -11.77
N LEU A 466 -17.06 -13.04 -12.94
CA LEU A 466 -18.02 -13.04 -14.05
C LEU A 466 -18.26 -14.46 -14.59
N ARG A 467 -17.22 -15.29 -14.69
CA ARG A 467 -17.36 -16.71 -15.08
C ARG A 467 -18.15 -17.51 -14.04
N LEU A 468 -17.89 -17.31 -12.75
CA LEU A 468 -18.63 -17.99 -11.67
C LEU A 468 -20.10 -17.58 -11.67
N TYR A 469 -20.36 -16.28 -11.81
CA TYR A 469 -21.71 -15.73 -11.91
C TYR A 469 -22.47 -16.29 -13.13
N LEU A 470 -21.83 -16.33 -14.31
CA LEU A 470 -22.43 -16.92 -15.53
C LEU A 470 -22.73 -18.42 -15.35
N ARG A 471 -21.85 -19.16 -14.66
CA ARG A 471 -22.07 -20.58 -14.38
C ARG A 471 -23.32 -20.78 -13.51
N ARG A 472 -23.51 -19.95 -12.48
CA ARG A 472 -24.72 -19.96 -11.64
C ARG A 472 -25.97 -19.53 -12.42
N LEU A 473 -25.84 -18.55 -13.32
CA LEU A 473 -26.95 -18.10 -14.19
C LEU A 473 -27.42 -19.18 -15.17
N LEU A 474 -26.49 -19.98 -15.72
CA LEU A 474 -26.77 -21.03 -16.70
C LEU A 474 -27.11 -22.39 -16.07
N ALA A 475 -26.84 -22.58 -14.78
CA ALA A 475 -27.26 -23.75 -14.01
C ALA A 475 -28.77 -23.69 -13.71
N PHE A 476 -29.59 -23.75 -14.75
CA PHE A 476 -31.04 -23.89 -14.62
C PHE A 476 -31.36 -25.28 -14.01
N GLY A 477 -31.81 -25.30 -12.75
CA GLY A 477 -32.49 -26.46 -12.15
C GLY A 477 -31.61 -27.57 -11.54
N VAL A 478 -30.34 -27.32 -11.21
CA VAL A 478 -29.52 -28.26 -10.40
C VAL A 478 -29.60 -27.84 -8.93
N SER A 479 -29.88 -28.78 -8.01
CA SER A 479 -30.04 -28.48 -6.59
C SER A 479 -28.75 -27.88 -5.99
N GLU A 480 -28.92 -26.86 -5.15
CA GLU A 480 -27.88 -25.98 -4.59
C GLU A 480 -26.81 -26.69 -3.72
N LEU A 481 -27.01 -27.97 -3.38
CA LEU A 481 -26.15 -28.68 -2.41
C LEU A 481 -24.76 -29.08 -2.96
N GLU A 482 -24.53 -29.17 -4.27
CA GLU A 482 -23.22 -29.59 -4.82
C GLU A 482 -22.28 -28.41 -5.18
N VAL A 483 -22.78 -27.17 -5.25
CA VAL A 483 -21.98 -26.01 -5.72
C VAL A 483 -21.40 -25.20 -4.57
N ASP A 484 -22.05 -25.22 -3.40
CA ASP A 484 -21.61 -24.46 -2.23
C ASP A 484 -20.50 -25.18 -1.45
N ASP A 485 -20.49 -26.52 -1.38
CA ASP A 485 -19.45 -27.31 -0.68
C ASP A 485 -18.06 -27.21 -1.32
N VAL A 486 -17.96 -26.95 -2.63
CA VAL A 486 -16.66 -26.84 -3.32
C VAL A 486 -16.05 -25.43 -3.16
N ASN A 487 -16.87 -24.41 -2.93
CA ASN A 487 -16.42 -23.01 -2.89
C ASN A 487 -16.32 -22.44 -1.47
N SER A 488 -17.12 -22.94 -0.51
CA SER A 488 -17.00 -22.61 0.91
C SER A 488 -15.61 -22.98 1.43
N LEU A 489 -15.10 -24.17 1.11
CA LEU A 489 -13.75 -24.64 1.49
C LEU A 489 -12.62 -23.73 0.96
N THR A 490 -12.77 -23.15 -0.24
CA THR A 490 -11.77 -22.21 -0.78
C THR A 490 -11.86 -20.82 -0.17
N HIS A 491 -13.02 -20.41 0.33
CA HIS A 491 -13.22 -19.08 0.90
C HIS A 491 -12.99 -19.06 2.42
N GLU A 492 -13.27 -20.14 3.14
CA GLU A 492 -12.86 -20.31 4.55
C GLU A 492 -11.34 -20.37 4.65
N SER A 493 -10.65 -21.12 3.78
CA SER A 493 -9.18 -21.10 3.72
C SER A 493 -8.59 -19.76 3.26
N ALA A 494 -9.35 -18.92 2.55
CA ALA A 494 -8.91 -17.60 2.11
C ALA A 494 -9.27 -16.49 3.14
N LEU A 495 -10.36 -16.64 3.88
CA LEU A 495 -10.79 -15.74 4.95
C LEU A 495 -10.05 -15.99 6.25
N GLU A 496 -9.69 -17.23 6.60
CA GLU A 496 -8.70 -17.48 7.66
C GLU A 496 -7.38 -16.77 7.32
N ASN A 497 -6.95 -16.83 6.05
CA ASN A 497 -5.78 -16.10 5.57
C ASN A 497 -5.96 -14.57 5.45
N VAL A 498 -7.14 -14.00 5.65
CA VAL A 498 -7.42 -12.54 5.55
C VAL A 498 -7.87 -11.94 6.88
N VAL A 499 -8.44 -12.74 7.78
CA VAL A 499 -8.77 -12.36 9.16
C VAL A 499 -7.57 -12.62 10.10
N GLU A 500 -6.64 -13.51 9.75
CA GLU A 500 -5.32 -13.64 10.40
C GLU A 500 -4.21 -12.75 9.80
N ARG A 501 -4.50 -11.89 8.80
CA ARG A 501 -3.50 -11.01 8.14
C ARG A 501 -3.67 -9.53 8.43
#